data_AF-A0A410D2K4-F1
#
_entry.id   AF-A0A410D2K4-F1
#
_cell.length_a   1.000
_cell.length_b   1.000
_cell.length_c   1.000
_cell.angle_alpha   90.00
_cell.angle_beta   90.00
_cell.angle_gamma   90.00
#
_symmetry.space_group_name_H-M   'P 1'
#
loop_
_entity.id
_entity.type
_entity.pdbx_description
1 polymer ?
#
loop_
_entity_poly.entity_id
_entity_poly.type
_entity_poly.pdbx_seq_one_letter_code
_entity_poly.pdbx_strand_id
1 'polypeptide(L)' 'MSLPKYKELKEFDVNEIDKQIVKAKKELLFLRIQKANFSRFSPHLLTHTRHQISQLLTFKRSLQKNSINQNL' A
#
# COMPACT_ATOMS: atom_id res chain seq x y z
N MET A 1 -1.05 -5.46 -12.93
CA MET A 1 -1.50 -6.02 -11.65
C MET A 1 -2.73 -5.25 -11.22
N SER A 2 -3.87 -5.95 -11.04
CA SER A 2 -5.12 -5.36 -10.56
C SER A 2 -4.84 -4.67 -9.22
N LEU A 3 -4.99 -3.34 -9.16
CA LEU A 3 -5.05 -2.68 -7.87
C LEU A 3 -6.24 -3.29 -7.12
N PRO A 4 -6.06 -3.76 -5.87
CA PRO A 4 -7.23 -4.05 -5.06
C PRO A 4 -8.01 -2.74 -4.97
N LYS A 5 -9.27 -2.74 -5.43
CA LYS A 5 -10.08 -1.52 -5.38
C LYS A 5 -10.17 -1.11 -3.91
N TYR A 6 -10.22 0.19 -3.62
CA TYR A 6 -10.36 0.69 -2.24
C TYR A 6 -11.53 0.01 -1.47
N LYS A 7 -12.54 -0.49 -2.20
CA LYS A 7 -13.63 -1.31 -1.65
C LYS A 7 -13.17 -2.65 -1.05
N GLU A 8 -12.20 -3.34 -1.66
CA GLU A 8 -11.62 -4.59 -1.16
C GLU A 8 -10.82 -4.37 0.12
N LEU A 9 -10.30 -3.14 0.34
CA LEU A 9 -9.60 -2.80 1.58
C LEU A 9 -10.52 -2.77 2.80
N LYS A 10 -11.84 -2.62 2.60
CA LYS A 10 -12.83 -2.54 3.67
C LYS A 10 -13.04 -3.88 4.39
N GLU A 11 -12.65 -4.98 3.75
CA GLU A 11 -12.78 -6.35 4.29
C GLU A 11 -11.52 -6.79 5.07
N PHE A 12 -10.42 -6.02 5.02
CA PHE A 12 -9.19 -6.38 5.72
C PHE A 12 -9.19 -5.97 7.19
N ASP A 13 -8.73 -6.90 8.04
CA ASP A 13 -8.36 -6.63 9.43
C ASP A 13 -7.14 -5.70 9.52
N VAL A 14 -6.98 -4.98 10.64
CA VAL A 14 -5.87 -4.05 10.91
C VAL A 14 -4.51 -4.73 10.72
N ASN A 15 -4.39 -5.97 11.17
CA ASN A 15 -3.17 -6.77 11.03
C ASN A 15 -2.85 -7.10 9.57
N GLU A 16 -3.88 -7.33 8.75
CA GLU A 16 -3.70 -7.64 7.34
C GLU A 16 -3.27 -6.41 6.55
N ILE A 17 -3.82 -5.23 6.88
CA ILE A 17 -3.36 -3.95 6.32
C ILE A 17 -1.88 -3.73 6.58
N ASP A 18 -1.40 -4.01 7.80
CA ASP A 18 0.01 -3.85 8.14
C ASP A 18 0.92 -4.82 7.36
N LYS A 19 0.49 -6.08 7.18
CA LYS A 19 1.21 -7.03 6.32
C LYS A 19 1.28 -6.53 4.87
N GLN A 20 0.17 -6.01 4.33
CA GLN A 20 0.13 -5.48 2.96
C GLN A 20 1.02 -4.25 2.80
N ILE A 21 1.09 -3.36 3.80
CA ILE A 21 2.00 -2.21 3.80
C ILE A 21 3.46 -2.68 3.72
N VAL A 22 3.84 -3.66 4.54
CA VAL A 22 5.21 -4.22 4.52
C VAL A 22 5.52 -4.87 3.17
N LYS A 23 4.59 -5.64 2.63
CA LYS A 23 4.72 -6.28 1.31
C LYS A 23 4.92 -5.25 0.20
N ALA A 24 4.08 -4.22 0.14
CA ALA A 24 4.16 -3.17 -0.88
C ALA A 24 5.45 -2.34 -0.77
N LYS A 25 5.94 -2.08 0.45
CA LYS A 25 7.24 -1.42 0.67
C LYS A 25 8.42 -2.26 0.18
N LYS A 26 8.39 -3.58 0.41
CA LYS A 26 9.41 -4.51 -0.11
C LYS A 26 9.39 -4.53 -1.64
N GLU A 27 8.22 -4.56 -2.25
CA GLU A 27 8.07 -4.50 -3.70
C GLU A 27 8.62 -3.17 -4.28
N LEU A 28 8.30 -2.04 -3.64
CA LEU A 28 8.84 -0.74 -4.04
C LEU A 28 10.38 -0.70 -3.96
N LEU A 29 10.98 -1.30 -2.92
CA LEU A 29 12.43 -1.42 -2.81
C LEU A 29 13.02 -2.23 -3.97
N PHE A 30 12.42 -3.39 -4.28
CA PHE A 30 12.85 -4.23 -5.39
C PHE A 30 12.75 -3.49 -6.74
N LEU A 31 11.67 -2.74 -6.98
CA LEU A 31 11.50 -1.92 -8.19
C LEU A 31 12.53 -0.80 -8.29
N ARG A 32 12.95 -0.20 -7.16
CA ARG A 32 14.02 0.82 -7.14
C ARG A 32 15.38 0.22 -7.48
N ILE A 33 15.68 -0.97 -6.96
CA ILE A 33 16.89 -1.71 -7.30
C ILE A 33 16.90 -2.06 -8.79
N GLN A 34 15.78 -2.57 -9.32
CA GLN A 34 15.65 -2.86 -10.76
C GLN A 34 15.81 -1.62 -11.63
N LYS A 35 15.24 -0.48 -11.24
CA LYS A 35 15.39 0.80 -11.95
C LYS A 35 16.87 1.22 -12.03
N ALA A 36 17.66 0.97 -10.98
CA ALA A 36 19.07 1.30 -10.96
C ALA A 36 19.90 0.36 -11.85
N ASN A 37 19.56 -0.93 -11.86
CA ASN A 37 20.37 -1.97 -12.50
C ASN A 37 20.01 -2.22 -13.97
N PHE A 38 18.79 -1.91 -14.43
CA PHE A 38 18.30 -2.28 -15.75
C PHE A 38 17.74 -1.09 -16.54
N SER A 39 18.12 -1.02 -17.83
CA SER A 39 17.58 -0.04 -18.79
C SER A 39 16.10 -0.28 -19.11
N ARG A 40 15.64 -1.55 -19.12
CA ARG A 40 14.23 -1.91 -19.31
C ARG A 40 13.61 -2.25 -17.96
N PHE A 41 13.02 -1.27 -17.30
CA PHE A 41 12.16 -1.45 -16.13
C PHE A 41 10.79 -0.84 -16.42
N SER A 42 9.75 -1.29 -15.71
CA SER A 42 8.39 -0.77 -15.90
C SER A 42 8.11 0.40 -14.95
N PRO A 43 8.15 1.68 -15.40
CA PRO A 43 8.04 2.84 -14.50
C PRO A 43 6.65 2.95 -13.85
N HIS A 44 5.63 2.50 -14.58
CA HIS A 44 4.23 2.44 -14.13
C HIS A 44 4.09 1.64 -12.83
N LEU A 45 4.81 0.52 -12.68
CA LEU A 45 4.78 -0.30 -11.47
C LEU A 45 5.25 0.49 -10.24
N LEU A 46 6.25 1.36 -10.40
CA LEU A 46 6.74 2.20 -9.32
C LEU A 46 5.71 3.27 -8.91
N THR A 47 4.96 3.81 -9.87
CA THR A 47 3.86 4.75 -9.58
C THR A 47 2.68 4.04 -8.92
N HIS A 48 2.30 2.85 -9.41
CA HIS A 48 1.22 2.06 -8.82
C HIS A 48 1.52 1.60 -7.40
N THR A 49 2.72 1.06 -7.15
CA THR A 49 3.13 0.62 -5.80
C THR A 49 3.19 1.78 -4.81
N ARG A 50 3.69 2.95 -5.22
CA ARG A 50 3.61 4.17 -4.39
C ARG A 50 2.17 4.55 -4.07
N HIS A 51 1.29 4.53 -5.06
CA HIS A 51 -0.12 4.86 -4.86
C HIS A 51 -0.80 3.87 -3.91
N GLN A 52 -0.54 2.56 -4.06
CA GLN A 52 -1.04 1.52 -3.16
C GLN A 52 -0.60 1.74 -1.71
N ILE A 53 0.68 2.07 -1.49
CA ILE A 53 1.19 2.39 -0.13
C ILE A 53 0.43 3.58 0.45
N SER A 54 0.23 4.65 -0.31
CA SER A 54 -0.52 5.83 0.14
C SER A 54 -1.96 5.48 0.51
N GLN A 55 -2.65 4.66 -0.30
CA GLN A 55 -4.01 4.21 -0.01
C GLN A 55 -4.07 3.40 1.30
N LEU A 56 -3.17 2.43 1.48
CA LEU A 56 -3.12 1.59 2.69
C LEU A 56 -2.86 2.43 3.95
N LEU A 57 -1.92 3.38 3.88
CA LEU A 57 -1.63 4.28 5.01
C LEU A 57 -2.81 5.20 5.33
N THR A 58 -3.50 5.70 4.30
CA THR A 58 -4.69 6.55 4.47
C THR A 58 -5.82 5.76 5.13
N PHE A 59 -6.03 4.52 4.70
CA PHE A 59 -7.04 3.63 5.28
C PHE A 59 -6.71 3.26 6.74
N LYS A 60 -5.46 2.93 7.04
CA LYS A 60 -5.02 2.70 8.43
C LYS A 60 -5.30 3.92 9.32
N ARG A 61 -5.01 5.12 8.81
CA ARG A 61 -5.26 6.36 9.56
C ARG A 61 -6.75 6.62 9.77
N SER A 62 -7.61 6.32 8.78
CA SER A 62 -9.05 6.50 8.93
C SER A 62 -9.64 5.53 9.96
N LEU A 63 -9.17 4.28 9.99
CA LEU A 63 -9.53 3.30 11.03
C LEU A 63 -9.16 3.79 12.43
N GLN A 64 -7.92 4.27 12.63
CA GLN A 64 -7.48 4.83 13.90
C GLN A 64 -8.32 6.03 14.35
N LYS A 65 -8.70 6.92 13.42
CA LYS A 65 -9.54 8.07 13.74
C LYS A 65 -10.94 7.62 14.16
N ASN A 66 -11.52 6.64 13.45
CA ASN A 66 -12.83 6.09 13.79
C ASN A 66 -12.83 5.40 15.16
N SER A 67 -11.78 4.63 15.50
CA SER A 67 -11.67 4.03 16.84
C SER A 67 -11.55 5.08 17.93
N ILE A 68 -10.84 6.20 17.70
CA ILE A 68 -10.76 7.30 18.67
C ILE A 68 -12.13 7.94 18.89
N ASN A 69 -12.87 8.21 17.81
CA ASN A 69 -14.21 8.82 17.90
C ASN A 69 -15.26 7.91 18.57
N GLN A 70 -15.08 6.60 18.58
CA GLN A 70 -15.98 5.65 19.26
C GLN A 70 -15.72 5.55 20.78
N ASN A 71 -14.56 6.01 21.24
CA ASN A 71 -14.18 6.02 22.66
C ASN A 71 -14.43 7.39 23.34
N LEU A 72 -15.04 8.33 22.61
CA LEU A 72 -15.47 9.67 23.05
C LEU A 72 -16.99 9.71 23.14
#